data_AF-Q9RTA6-F1
#
_entry.id   AF-Q9RTA6-F1
#
_cell.length_a   1.000
_cell.length_b   1.000
_cell.length_c   1.000
_cell.angle_alpha   90.00
_cell.angle_beta   90.00
_cell.angle_gamma   90.00
#
_symmetry.space_group_name_H-M   'P 1'
#
loop_
_entity.id
_entity.type
_entity.pdbx_description
1 polymer ?
#
loop_
_entity_poly.entity_id
_entity_poly.type
_entity_poly.pdbx_seq_one_letter_code
_entity_poly.pdbx_strand_id
1 'polypeptide(L)'
;MTVTWKARDALVALLREPSGHFQFDEGVRGSYRPLNSPFDVVAYAALRELPAPELPFPGPARITDAERLARLPLSLHEHQVLDRIAAQVPLSELADDPEAAAVAARLARLGLLRQRRLRTARLLVEVTHEVAGVVLVDAMIVDRWQQDLKRLPQFVGVRDDGGKSYRFPLRGHPEVGALIYIPPDVLTKTRLQVGESVLVKPL
;
A
#
# COMPACT_ATOMS: atom_id res chain seq x y z
N MET A 1 3.53 -29.04 -25.21
CA MET A 1 2.73 -29.24 -23.98
C MET A 1 3.34 -30.34 -23.13
N THR A 2 4.14 -30.06 -22.10
CA THR A 2 4.43 -31.08 -21.06
C THR A 2 5.11 -30.50 -19.81
N VAL A 3 4.55 -30.87 -18.65
CA VAL A 3 5.11 -30.89 -17.27
C VAL A 3 5.31 -29.56 -16.54
N THR A 4 4.22 -29.01 -15.98
CA THR A 4 4.26 -27.97 -14.91
C THR A 4 3.63 -28.45 -13.59
N TRP A 5 2.93 -29.60 -13.60
CA TRP A 5 2.14 -30.10 -12.47
C TRP A 5 2.99 -30.55 -11.26
N LYS A 6 4.14 -31.19 -11.49
CA LYS A 6 4.99 -31.74 -10.41
C LYS A 6 5.52 -30.69 -9.44
N ALA A 7 5.90 -29.51 -9.92
CA ALA A 7 6.49 -28.46 -9.08
C ALA A 7 5.42 -27.79 -8.19
N ARG A 8 4.25 -27.50 -8.76
CA ARG A 8 3.10 -26.98 -8.02
C ARG A 8 2.68 -27.95 -6.92
N ASP A 9 2.47 -29.21 -7.27
CA ASP A 9 1.95 -30.21 -6.33
C ASP A 9 2.94 -30.47 -5.18
N ALA A 10 4.25 -30.49 -5.47
CA ALA A 10 5.29 -30.56 -4.44
C ALA A 10 5.28 -29.34 -3.51
N LEU A 11 5.10 -28.13 -4.06
CA LEU A 11 4.99 -26.91 -3.27
C LEU A 11 3.73 -26.89 -2.41
N VAL A 12 2.59 -27.38 -2.93
CA VAL A 12 1.35 -27.55 -2.15
C VAL A 12 1.59 -28.50 -0.98
N ALA A 13 2.22 -29.66 -1.21
CA ALA A 13 2.53 -30.61 -0.15
C ALA A 13 3.43 -29.99 0.93
N LEU A 14 4.47 -29.27 0.52
CA LEU A 14 5.38 -28.56 1.43
C LEU A 14 4.66 -27.50 2.27
N LEU A 15 3.74 -26.75 1.67
CA LEU A 15 3.02 -25.67 2.35
C LEU A 15 1.87 -26.17 3.24
N ARG A 16 1.33 -27.37 2.99
CA ARG A 16 0.32 -28.00 3.87
C ARG A 16 0.90 -28.49 5.18
N GLU A 17 2.16 -28.90 5.18
CA GLU A 17 2.85 -29.40 6.36
C GLU A 17 4.11 -28.57 6.66
N PRO A 18 3.92 -27.32 7.16
CA PRO A 18 5.03 -26.40 7.41
C PRO A 18 5.96 -26.88 8.53
N SER A 19 5.48 -27.80 9.38
CA SER A 19 6.24 -28.44 10.46
C SER A 19 6.84 -29.76 9.98
N GLY A 20 7.99 -29.67 9.31
CA GLY A 20 8.82 -30.81 8.93
C GLY A 20 10.28 -30.58 9.34
N HIS A 21 10.99 -31.63 9.75
CA HIS A 21 12.44 -31.59 9.86
C HIS A 21 13.03 -31.70 8.45
N PHE A 22 13.23 -30.55 7.80
CA PHE A 22 13.87 -30.50 6.49
C PHE A 22 15.39 -30.50 6.69
N GLN A 23 16.04 -31.62 6.36
CA GLN A 23 17.49 -31.69 6.29
C GLN A 23 17.92 -31.40 4.85
N PHE A 24 18.74 -30.37 4.67
CA PHE A 24 19.38 -30.05 3.40
C PHE A 24 20.83 -30.53 3.47
N ASP A 25 21.15 -31.58 2.72
CA ASP A 25 22.52 -32.09 2.67
C ASP A 25 23.41 -31.18 1.81
N GLU A 26 24.48 -30.68 2.41
CA GLU A 26 25.41 -29.75 1.75
C GLU A 26 26.08 -30.41 0.53
N GLY A 27 26.07 -29.73 -0.61
CA GLY A 27 26.63 -30.25 -1.87
C GLY A 27 25.72 -31.23 -2.63
N VAL A 28 24.62 -31.70 -2.03
CA VAL A 28 23.64 -32.54 -2.72
C VAL A 28 22.71 -31.64 -3.54
N ARG A 29 23.04 -31.45 -4.82
CA ARG A 29 22.11 -30.91 -5.79
C ARG A 29 21.19 -32.05 -6.21
N GLY A 30 19.90 -31.97 -5.84
CA GLY A 30 18.89 -32.85 -6.42
C GLY A 30 18.99 -32.83 -7.95
N SER A 31 18.70 -33.94 -8.62
CA SER A 31 18.74 -34.11 -10.08
C SER A 31 17.69 -33.27 -10.82
N TYR A 32 17.30 -32.14 -10.25
CA TYR A 32 16.10 -31.40 -10.59
C TYR A 32 16.34 -30.51 -11.80
N ARG A 33 15.44 -30.64 -12.77
CA ARG A 33 15.34 -29.76 -13.91
C ARG A 33 14.96 -28.36 -13.40
N PRO A 34 15.60 -27.27 -13.87
CA PRO A 34 15.19 -25.92 -13.50
C PRO A 34 13.72 -25.70 -13.85
N LEU A 35 13.04 -24.86 -13.07
CA LEU A 35 11.66 -24.46 -13.35
C LEU A 35 11.60 -23.79 -14.72
N ASN A 36 10.77 -24.34 -15.62
CA ASN A 36 10.51 -23.74 -16.93
C ASN A 36 9.53 -22.55 -16.86
N SER A 37 9.30 -22.00 -15.67
CA SER A 37 8.33 -20.93 -15.42
C SER A 37 8.80 -20.05 -14.25
N PRO A 38 8.42 -18.76 -14.22
CA PRO A 38 8.70 -17.90 -13.08
C PRO A 38 8.14 -18.47 -11.79
N PHE A 39 8.88 -18.34 -10.69
CA PHE A 39 8.48 -18.85 -9.37
C PHE A 39 7.09 -18.36 -8.95
N ASP A 40 6.77 -17.08 -9.16
CA ASP A 40 5.47 -16.50 -8.77
C ASP A 40 4.28 -17.19 -9.43
N VAL A 41 4.43 -17.65 -10.69
CA VAL A 41 3.38 -18.38 -11.39
C VAL A 41 3.10 -19.71 -10.70
N VAL A 42 4.15 -20.44 -10.32
CA VAL A 42 4.03 -21.73 -9.63
C VAL A 42 3.54 -21.54 -8.20
N ALA A 43 4.05 -20.54 -7.49
CA ALA A 43 3.64 -20.22 -6.13
C ALA A 43 2.18 -19.75 -6.06
N TYR A 44 1.74 -18.91 -6.99
CA TYR A 44 0.35 -18.47 -7.07
C TYR A 44 -0.60 -19.64 -7.38
N ALA A 45 -0.22 -20.52 -8.31
CA ALA A 45 -0.98 -21.73 -8.61
C ALA A 45 -1.07 -22.67 -7.40
N ALA A 46 0.01 -22.82 -6.62
CA ALA A 46 0.00 -23.62 -5.39
C ALA A 46 -0.89 -23.00 -4.31
N LEU A 47 -0.80 -21.67 -4.11
CA LEU A 47 -1.63 -20.96 -3.13
C LEU A 47 -3.13 -21.04 -3.44
N ARG A 48 -3.54 -21.22 -4.70
CA ARG A 48 -4.95 -21.44 -5.06
C ARG A 48 -5.50 -22.79 -4.54
N GLU A 49 -4.65 -23.78 -4.31
CA GLU A 49 -5.00 -25.13 -3.83
C GLU A 49 -4.97 -25.25 -2.29
N LEU A 50 -4.62 -24.17 -1.60
CA LEU A 50 -4.54 -24.07 -0.15
C LEU A 50 -5.68 -23.19 0.38
N PRO A 51 -6.08 -23.38 1.65
CA PRO A 51 -6.98 -22.43 2.31
C PRO A 51 -6.44 -21.01 2.16
N ALA A 52 -7.35 -20.07 1.87
CA ALA A 52 -6.98 -18.69 1.70
C ALA A 52 -6.33 -18.16 3.01
N PRO A 53 -5.16 -17.52 2.93
CA PRO A 53 -4.59 -16.87 4.10
C PRO A 53 -5.50 -15.71 4.56
N GLU A 54 -5.37 -15.32 5.82
CA GLU A 54 -6.05 -14.13 6.32
C GLU A 54 -5.52 -12.86 5.62
N LEU A 55 -6.39 -11.85 5.49
CA LEU A 55 -5.99 -10.55 4.97
C LEU A 55 -5.00 -9.88 5.94
N PRO A 56 -3.80 -9.48 5.48
CA PRO A 56 -2.75 -9.03 6.38
C PRO A 56 -2.96 -7.61 6.93
N PHE A 57 -3.89 -6.83 6.36
CA PHE A 57 -4.24 -5.49 6.81
C PHE A 57 -5.61 -5.08 6.25
N PRO A 58 -6.37 -4.20 6.93
CA PRO A 58 -7.71 -3.80 6.50
C PRO A 58 -7.73 -2.62 5.49
N GLY A 59 -6.67 -1.81 5.46
CA GLY A 59 -6.63 -0.58 4.66
C GLY A 59 -6.41 -0.78 3.16
N PRO A 60 -6.35 0.31 2.36
CA PRO A 60 -6.07 0.24 0.94
C PRO A 60 -4.70 -0.40 0.69
N ALA A 61 -4.62 -1.21 -0.37
CA ALA A 61 -3.38 -1.84 -0.81
C ALA A 61 -2.72 -1.08 -1.96
N ARG A 62 -1.40 -1.27 -2.11
CA ARG A 62 -0.66 -0.91 -3.32
C ARG A 62 0.01 -2.15 -3.90
N ILE A 63 0.07 -2.19 -5.22
CA ILE A 63 0.87 -3.16 -5.97
C ILE A 63 2.34 -2.79 -5.80
N THR A 64 3.17 -3.75 -5.39
CA THR A 64 4.61 -3.55 -5.16
C THR A 64 5.45 -3.75 -6.41
N ASP A 65 5.01 -4.63 -7.31
CA ASP A 65 5.71 -4.97 -8.54
C ASP A 65 4.68 -5.35 -9.62
N ALA A 66 4.43 -4.40 -10.54
CA ALA A 66 3.45 -4.58 -11.60
C ALA A 66 3.91 -5.55 -12.69
N GLU A 67 5.22 -5.65 -12.94
CA GLU A 67 5.76 -6.55 -13.96
C GLU A 67 5.65 -8.02 -13.52
N ARG A 68 5.94 -8.31 -12.24
CA ARG A 68 5.74 -9.66 -11.69
C ARG A 68 4.26 -10.04 -11.70
N LEU A 69 3.38 -9.11 -11.33
CA LEU A 69 1.93 -9.32 -11.33
C LEU A 69 1.40 -9.60 -12.74
N ALA A 70 1.85 -8.86 -13.76
CA ALA A 70 1.42 -9.02 -15.14
C ALA A 70 1.79 -10.39 -15.77
N ARG A 71 2.76 -11.11 -15.19
CA ARG A 71 3.15 -12.45 -15.63
C ARG A 71 2.25 -13.56 -15.07
N LEU A 72 1.40 -13.25 -14.08
CA LEU A 72 0.52 -14.25 -13.48
C LEU A 72 -0.65 -14.60 -14.42
N PRO A 73 -1.01 -15.88 -14.55
CA PRO A 73 -2.19 -16.31 -15.30
C PRO A 73 -3.46 -16.05 -14.47
N LEU A 74 -3.91 -14.79 -14.46
CA LEU A 74 -5.07 -14.33 -13.71
C LEU A 74 -6.38 -14.56 -14.47
N SER A 75 -7.44 -14.94 -13.75
CA SER A 75 -8.80 -15.05 -14.26
C SER A 75 -9.44 -13.66 -14.43
N LEU A 76 -10.59 -13.59 -15.11
CA LEU A 76 -11.32 -12.32 -15.26
C LEU A 76 -11.71 -11.72 -13.89
N HIS A 77 -12.22 -12.55 -12.98
CA HIS A 77 -12.57 -12.12 -11.63
C HIS A 77 -11.35 -11.56 -10.87
N GLU A 78 -10.19 -12.22 -10.98
CA GLU A 78 -8.97 -11.73 -10.33
C GLU A 78 -8.51 -10.37 -10.87
N HIS A 79 -8.69 -10.11 -12.18
CA HIS A 79 -8.45 -8.77 -12.74
C HIS A 79 -9.41 -7.73 -12.17
N GLN A 80 -10.70 -8.06 -12.01
CA GLN A 80 -11.68 -7.16 -11.38
C GLN A 80 -11.31 -6.82 -9.92
N VAL A 81 -10.77 -7.79 -9.18
CA VAL A 81 -10.25 -7.55 -7.82
C VAL A 81 -9.06 -6.58 -7.86
N LEU A 82 -8.15 -6.75 -8.83
CA LEU A 82 -7.04 -5.81 -9.03
C LEU A 82 -7.53 -4.40 -9.39
N ASP A 83 -8.59 -4.27 -10.19
CA ASP A 83 -9.20 -2.97 -10.53
C ASP A 83 -9.76 -2.29 -9.28
N ARG A 84 -10.43 -3.03 -8.38
CA ARG A 84 -10.90 -2.51 -7.08
C ARG A 84 -9.73 -2.06 -6.20
N ILE A 85 -8.63 -2.82 -6.16
CA ILE A 85 -7.41 -2.44 -5.43
C ILE A 85 -6.77 -1.19 -6.04
N ALA A 86 -6.71 -1.11 -7.37
CA ALA A 86 -6.21 0.06 -8.09
C ALA A 86 -7.07 1.31 -7.79
N ALA A 87 -8.39 1.14 -7.69
CA ALA A 87 -9.36 2.14 -7.25
C ALA A 87 -9.29 2.47 -5.75
N GLN A 88 -8.32 1.90 -5.01
CA GLN A 88 -8.08 2.17 -3.59
C GLN A 88 -9.22 1.72 -2.66
N VAL A 89 -10.03 0.74 -3.08
CA VAL A 89 -10.99 0.09 -2.19
C VAL A 89 -10.22 -0.60 -1.04
N PRO A 90 -10.55 -0.34 0.23
CA PRO A 90 -9.93 -0.99 1.38
C PRO A 90 -10.07 -2.52 1.32
N LEU A 91 -9.04 -3.25 1.77
CA LEU A 91 -9.13 -4.71 1.82
C LEU A 91 -10.22 -5.19 2.79
N SER A 92 -10.59 -4.40 3.80
CA SER A 92 -11.73 -4.68 4.68
C SER A 92 -13.07 -4.71 3.94
N GLU A 93 -13.24 -3.90 2.90
CA GLU A 93 -14.45 -3.92 2.05
C GLU A 93 -14.39 -5.05 1.00
N LEU A 94 -13.18 -5.52 0.66
CA LEU A 94 -13.04 -6.75 -0.12
C LEU A 94 -13.37 -7.98 0.73
N ALA A 95 -13.26 -7.90 2.05
CA ALA A 95 -13.56 -9.01 2.96
C ALA A 95 -15.03 -9.46 2.92
N ASP A 96 -15.94 -8.59 2.46
CA ASP A 96 -17.35 -8.92 2.23
C ASP A 96 -17.55 -9.94 1.09
N ASP A 97 -16.56 -10.08 0.21
CA ASP A 97 -16.49 -11.09 -0.85
C ASP A 97 -15.34 -12.07 -0.56
N PRO A 98 -15.64 -13.30 -0.10
CA PRO A 98 -14.62 -14.28 0.27
C PRO A 98 -13.63 -14.63 -0.85
N GLU A 99 -14.08 -14.61 -2.12
CA GLU A 99 -13.20 -14.90 -3.26
C GLU A 99 -12.24 -13.74 -3.51
N ALA A 100 -12.74 -12.50 -3.51
CA ALA A 100 -11.91 -11.31 -3.63
C ALA A 100 -10.90 -11.18 -2.48
N ALA A 101 -11.34 -11.46 -1.25
CA ALA A 101 -10.49 -11.50 -0.07
C ALA A 101 -9.37 -12.54 -0.22
N ALA A 102 -9.69 -13.74 -0.69
CA ALA A 102 -8.71 -14.80 -0.91
C ALA A 102 -7.68 -14.43 -1.98
N VAL A 103 -8.10 -13.78 -3.07
CA VAL A 103 -7.19 -13.26 -4.11
C VAL A 103 -6.23 -12.23 -3.51
N ALA A 104 -6.76 -11.22 -2.81
CA ALA A 104 -5.94 -10.19 -2.19
C ALA A 104 -4.96 -10.77 -1.15
N ALA A 105 -5.40 -11.71 -0.33
CA ALA A 105 -4.56 -12.34 0.68
C ALA A 105 -3.41 -13.16 0.05
N ARG A 106 -3.69 -13.94 -1.02
CA ARG A 106 -2.66 -14.69 -1.76
C ARG A 106 -1.63 -13.76 -2.41
N LEU A 107 -2.07 -12.68 -3.06
CA LEU A 107 -1.17 -11.70 -3.66
C LEU A 107 -0.32 -10.99 -2.60
N ALA A 108 -0.89 -10.70 -1.42
CA ALA A 108 -0.13 -10.13 -0.31
C ALA A 108 0.90 -11.13 0.25
N ARG A 109 0.57 -12.43 0.33
CA ARG A 109 1.48 -13.50 0.74
C ARG A 109 2.68 -13.65 -0.21
N LEU A 110 2.48 -13.42 -1.51
CA LEU A 110 3.56 -13.36 -2.53
C LEU A 110 4.38 -12.06 -2.48
N GLY A 111 4.02 -11.13 -1.59
CA GLY A 111 4.64 -9.82 -1.49
C GLY A 111 4.31 -8.87 -2.63
N LEU A 112 3.28 -9.18 -3.45
CA LEU A 112 2.80 -8.36 -4.58
C LEU A 112 1.84 -7.26 -4.13
N LEU A 113 1.29 -7.37 -2.93
CA LEU A 113 0.52 -6.32 -2.27
C LEU A 113 1.15 -5.91 -0.95
N ARG A 114 1.11 -4.61 -0.66
CA ARG A 114 1.43 -4.06 0.67
C ARG A 114 0.41 -3.00 1.05
N GLN A 115 0.27 -2.77 2.36
CA GLN A 115 -0.58 -1.69 2.85
C GLN A 115 -0.08 -0.36 2.28
N ARG A 116 -0.98 0.37 1.63
CA ARG A 116 -0.69 1.73 1.21
C ARG A 116 -0.75 2.63 2.43
N ARG A 117 0.40 3.17 2.82
CA ARG A 117 0.48 4.21 3.85
C ARG A 117 0.61 5.55 3.15
N LEU A 118 -0.30 6.47 3.43
CA LEU A 118 -0.17 7.86 3.00
C LEU A 118 1.05 8.45 3.68
N ARG A 119 1.91 9.12 2.88
CA ARG A 119 3.12 9.74 3.41
C ARG A 119 2.74 10.91 4.31
N THR A 120 3.14 10.82 5.57
CA THR A 120 3.13 11.96 6.48
C THR A 120 4.39 12.80 6.25
N ALA A 121 4.22 14.11 6.08
CA ALA A 121 5.30 15.07 6.07
C ALA A 121 5.44 15.69 7.48
N ARG A 122 6.66 15.95 7.93
CA ARG A 122 6.90 16.79 9.11
C ARG A 122 7.24 18.19 8.60
N LEU A 123 6.44 19.18 8.96
CA LEU A 123 6.55 20.56 8.49
C LEU A 123 6.60 21.52 9.69
N LEU A 124 7.28 22.64 9.52
CA LEU A 124 7.26 23.73 10.50
C LEU A 124 6.13 24.70 10.19
N VAL A 125 5.36 25.08 11.21
CA VAL A 125 4.29 26.07 11.07
C VAL A 125 4.89 27.45 10.87
N GLU A 126 4.41 28.16 9.85
CA GLU A 126 4.66 29.59 9.69
C GLU A 126 3.37 30.31 9.24
N VAL A 127 3.30 31.62 9.44
CA VAL A 127 2.18 32.49 9.12
C VAL A 127 2.26 32.94 7.67
N THR A 128 1.10 33.01 7.02
CA THR A 128 0.93 33.75 5.77
C THR A 128 -0.20 34.76 5.89
N HIS A 129 -0.07 35.87 5.21
CA HIS A 129 -1.13 36.89 5.06
C HIS A 129 -1.71 36.91 3.63
N GLU A 130 -1.24 36.03 2.75
CA GLU A 130 -1.63 36.00 1.33
C GLU A 130 -2.98 35.32 1.10
N VAL A 131 -3.42 34.50 2.05
CA VAL A 131 -4.66 33.72 1.99
C VAL A 131 -5.41 33.75 3.31
N ALA A 132 -6.70 33.37 3.28
CA ALA A 132 -7.55 33.25 4.45
C ALA A 132 -8.25 31.88 4.46
N GLY A 133 -8.36 31.25 5.64
CA GLY A 133 -9.10 29.99 5.82
C GLY A 133 -8.53 28.74 5.11
N VAL A 134 -7.41 28.86 4.40
CA VAL A 134 -6.73 27.77 3.66
C VAL A 134 -5.26 27.74 4.04
N VAL A 135 -4.70 26.55 4.21
CA VAL A 135 -3.27 26.38 4.48
C VAL A 135 -2.49 26.10 3.20
N LEU A 136 -1.27 26.63 3.13
CA LEU A 136 -0.37 26.42 2.00
C LEU A 136 0.67 25.36 2.36
N VAL A 137 0.83 24.38 1.46
CA VAL A 137 1.90 23.37 1.53
C VAL A 137 2.64 23.39 0.20
N ASP A 138 3.91 23.01 0.24
CA ASP A 138 4.74 22.93 -0.96
C ASP A 138 4.09 22.08 -2.07
N ALA A 139 4.05 22.63 -3.28
CA ALA A 139 3.46 21.98 -4.43
C ALA A 139 4.04 20.58 -4.70
N MET A 140 5.34 20.35 -4.46
CA MET A 140 5.95 19.01 -4.64
C MET A 140 5.42 17.98 -3.64
N ILE A 141 5.06 18.41 -2.41
CA ILE A 141 4.43 17.54 -1.42
C ILE A 141 3.01 17.19 -1.88
N VAL A 142 2.26 18.19 -2.34
CA VAL A 142 0.88 18.01 -2.84
C VAL A 142 0.87 17.08 -4.06
N ASP A 143 1.79 17.25 -5.00
CA ASP A 143 1.92 16.39 -6.19
C ASP A 143 2.20 14.94 -5.81
N ARG A 144 3.11 14.70 -4.87
CA ARG A 144 3.38 13.35 -4.34
C ARG A 144 2.14 12.75 -3.69
N TRP A 145 1.39 13.55 -2.91
CA TRP A 145 0.14 13.10 -2.34
C TRP A 145 -0.93 12.83 -3.39
N GLN A 146 -1.01 13.62 -4.46
CA GLN A 146 -1.92 13.38 -5.57
C GLN A 146 -1.58 12.08 -6.30
N GLN A 147 -0.29 11.82 -6.56
CA GLN A 147 0.17 10.55 -7.12
C GLN A 147 -0.19 9.39 -6.20
N ASP A 148 -0.12 9.62 -4.88
CA ASP A 148 -0.46 8.63 -3.88
C ASP A 148 -1.97 8.36 -3.77
N LEU A 149 -2.80 9.40 -3.87
CA LEU A 149 -4.25 9.33 -3.73
C LEU A 149 -4.98 9.05 -5.05
N LYS A 150 -4.30 9.22 -6.20
CA LYS A 150 -4.91 9.25 -7.53
C LYS A 150 -6.01 10.32 -7.71
N ARG A 151 -6.04 11.30 -6.82
CA ARG A 151 -6.89 12.50 -6.86
C ARG A 151 -6.17 13.66 -6.18
N LEU A 152 -6.54 14.90 -6.52
CA LEU A 152 -6.01 16.07 -5.83
C LEU A 152 -6.56 16.11 -4.39
N PRO A 153 -5.70 16.18 -3.35
CA PRO A 153 -6.18 16.35 -1.98
C PRO A 153 -6.76 17.74 -1.79
N GLN A 154 -7.98 17.82 -1.24
CA GLN A 154 -8.65 19.10 -0.95
C GLN A 154 -8.42 19.56 0.48
N PHE A 155 -8.06 18.62 1.36
CA PHE A 155 -7.86 18.86 2.77
C PHE A 155 -6.54 18.26 3.24
N VAL A 156 -6.05 18.82 4.33
CA VAL A 156 -4.88 18.32 5.02
C VAL A 156 -5.19 18.13 6.49
N GLY A 157 -4.72 17.01 7.02
CA GLY A 157 -4.73 16.73 8.45
C GLY A 157 -3.40 17.19 9.04
N VAL A 158 -3.45 18.05 10.06
CA VAL A 158 -2.28 18.54 10.79
C VAL A 158 -2.36 18.03 12.22
N ARG A 159 -1.35 17.32 12.68
CA ARG A 159 -1.26 16.81 14.04
C ARG A 159 -0.15 17.52 14.79
N ASP A 160 -0.51 18.15 15.91
CA ASP A 160 0.44 18.79 16.81
C ASP A 160 1.23 17.75 17.63
N ASP A 161 2.30 18.20 18.30
CA ASP A 161 3.11 17.33 19.16
C ASP A 161 2.33 16.82 20.39
N GLY A 162 1.27 17.55 20.80
CA GLY A 162 0.31 17.12 21.82
C GLY A 162 -0.64 16.00 21.34
N GLY A 163 -0.55 15.59 20.08
CA GLY A 163 -1.32 14.52 19.48
C GLY A 163 -2.71 14.92 18.98
N LYS A 164 -3.13 16.18 19.14
CA LYS A 164 -4.40 16.71 18.63
C LYS A 164 -4.30 16.93 17.13
N SER A 165 -5.36 16.54 16.42
CA SER A 165 -5.43 16.64 14.96
C SER A 165 -6.43 17.70 14.52
N TYR A 166 -6.02 18.49 13.55
CA TYR A 166 -6.77 19.54 12.90
C TYR A 166 -6.97 19.20 11.41
N ARG A 167 -8.03 19.72 10.81
CA ARG A 167 -8.31 19.57 9.39
C ARG A 167 -8.46 20.94 8.77
N PHE A 168 -7.71 21.21 7.71
CA PHE A 168 -7.77 22.48 6.98
C PHE A 168 -7.97 22.25 5.48
N PRO A 169 -8.69 23.15 4.78
CA PRO A 169 -8.58 23.25 3.34
C PRO A 169 -7.13 23.46 2.93
N LEU A 170 -6.70 22.78 1.86
CA LEU A 170 -5.32 22.76 1.39
C LEU A 170 -5.20 23.46 0.03
N ARG A 171 -4.12 24.21 -0.16
CA ARG A 171 -3.66 24.66 -1.48
C ARG A 171 -2.15 24.43 -1.63
N GLY A 172 -1.74 23.93 -2.79
CA GLY A 172 -0.32 23.85 -3.14
C GLY A 172 0.23 25.23 -3.48
N HIS A 173 1.42 25.57 -3.00
CA HIS A 173 2.11 26.81 -3.33
C HIS A 173 3.59 26.50 -3.67
N PRO A 174 4.18 27.16 -4.68
CA PRO A 174 5.61 27.01 -4.93
C PRO A 174 6.44 27.55 -3.75
N GLU A 175 7.65 27.04 -3.55
CA GLU A 175 8.64 27.64 -2.63
C GLU A 175 8.26 27.65 -1.13
N VAL A 176 7.31 26.82 -0.68
CA VAL A 176 7.03 26.65 0.76
C VAL A 176 8.09 25.75 1.42
N GLY A 177 8.62 24.76 0.68
CA GLY A 177 9.64 23.84 1.18
C GLY A 177 9.15 22.95 2.32
N ALA A 178 9.88 22.97 3.44
CA ALA A 178 9.57 22.18 4.64
C ALA A 178 8.63 22.92 5.62
N LEU A 179 7.94 23.96 5.16
CA LEU A 179 7.01 24.74 5.96
C LEU A 179 5.55 24.35 5.65
N ILE A 180 4.64 24.74 6.54
CA ILE A 180 3.21 24.85 6.26
C ILE A 180 2.79 26.27 6.61
N TYR A 181 2.28 27.02 5.64
CA TYR A 181 1.78 28.36 5.91
C TYR A 181 0.33 28.32 6.34
N ILE A 182 0.06 28.85 7.54
CA ILE A 182 -1.25 28.86 8.16
C ILE A 182 -1.67 30.32 8.40
N PRO A 183 -2.82 30.76 7.90
CA PRO A 183 -3.23 32.14 8.07
C PRO A 183 -3.68 32.43 9.52
N PRO A 184 -3.60 33.68 10.00
CA PRO A 184 -3.89 34.05 11.38
C PRO A 184 -5.29 33.64 11.86
N ASP A 185 -6.29 33.72 10.98
CA ASP A 185 -7.67 33.34 11.29
C ASP A 185 -7.84 31.84 11.58
N VAL A 186 -6.94 31.02 11.03
CA VAL A 186 -6.87 29.58 11.31
C VAL A 186 -6.07 29.33 12.59
N LEU A 187 -4.93 29.99 12.76
CA LEU A 187 -4.10 29.85 13.97
C LEU A 187 -4.89 30.18 15.25
N THR A 188 -5.62 31.30 15.25
CA THR A 188 -6.47 31.73 16.39
C THR A 188 -7.54 30.73 16.79
N LYS A 189 -7.98 29.85 15.89
CA LYS A 189 -8.96 28.78 16.16
C LYS A 189 -8.32 27.47 16.61
N THR A 190 -7.00 27.41 16.64
CA THR A 190 -6.22 26.21 16.92
C THR A 190 -5.29 26.44 18.11
N ARG A 191 -4.46 25.45 18.45
CA ARG A 191 -3.38 25.62 19.45
C ARG A 191 -2.00 25.63 18.79
N LEU A 192 -1.96 25.65 17.45
CA LEU A 192 -0.73 25.60 16.69
C LEU A 192 0.04 26.89 16.89
N GLN A 193 1.36 26.77 17.03
CA GLN A 193 2.25 27.92 17.20
C GLN A 193 3.24 28.01 16.04
N VAL A 194 3.65 29.24 15.72
CA VAL A 194 4.71 29.48 14.73
C VAL A 194 6.01 28.84 15.21
N GLY A 195 6.72 28.18 14.29
CA GLY A 195 7.94 27.42 14.59
C GLY A 195 7.69 26.03 15.18
N GLU A 196 6.44 25.65 15.42
CA GLU A 196 6.10 24.29 15.87
C GLU A 196 6.27 23.29 14.72
N SER A 197 6.84 22.13 15.02
CA SER A 197 6.91 21.00 14.09
C SER A 197 5.62 20.19 14.17
N VAL A 198 4.91 20.06 13.05
CA VAL A 198 3.65 19.33 12.95
C VAL A 198 3.75 18.16 11.97
N LEU A 199 2.95 17.12 12.21
CA LEU A 199 2.79 16.00 11.29
C LEU A 199 1.60 16.25 10.36
N VAL A 200 1.86 16.26 9.07
CA VAL A 200 0.92 16.67 8.04
C VAL A 200 0.66 15.52 7.08
N LYS A 201 -0.61 15.22 6.80
CA LYS A 201 -1.02 14.15 5.88
C LYS A 201 -2.21 14.58 5.02
N PRO A 202 -2.34 14.07 3.78
CA PRO A 202 -3.47 14.42 2.93
C PRO A 202 -4.74 13.70 3.40
N LEU A 203 -5.90 14.33 3.17
CA LEU A 203 -7.24 13.80 3.47
C LEU A 203 -8.12 13.73 2.21
#